data_AF-A0A3N5ZTS4-F1
#
_entry.id   AF-A0A3N5ZTS4-F1
#
_cell.length_a   1.000
_cell.length_b   1.000
_cell.length_c   1.000
_cell.angle_alpha   90.00
_cell.angle_beta   90.00
_cell.angle_gamma   90.00
#
_symmetry.space_group_name_H-M   'P 1'
#
loop_
_entity.id
_entity.type
_entity.pdbx_description
1 polymer ?
#
loop_
_entity_poly.entity_id
_entity_poly.type
_entity_poly.pdbx_seq_one_letter_code
_entity_poly.pdbx_strand_id
1 'polypeptide(L)' 'GMLTPPVGICLFVSCTIAGVSLGQISRAALPLILSAFVALLIACFWPPLTLWIPSLIYP' A
#
# COMPACT_ATOMS: atom_id res chain seq x y z
N GLY A 1 2.19 -2.53 12.14
CA GLY A 1 1.84 -3.78 11.45
C GLY A 1 0.35 -3.99 11.33
N MET A 2 -0.36 -3.12 10.59
CA MET A 2 -1.81 -3.20 10.33
C MET A 2 -2.22 -2.38 9.08
N LEU A 3 -1.32 -2.16 8.11
CA LEU A 3 -1.70 -1.39 6.90
C LEU A 3 -2.43 -2.24 5.85
N THR A 4 -2.51 -3.56 6.06
CA THR A 4 -3.14 -4.53 5.16
C THR A 4 -4.01 -5.64 5.80
N PRO A 5 -4.65 -5.49 6.98
CA PRO A 5 -5.61 -6.48 7.43
C PRO A 5 -6.80 -6.66 6.45
N PRO A 6 -7.41 -5.63 5.82
CA PRO A 6 -8.52 -5.88 4.92
C PRO A 6 -8.07 -6.49 3.59
N VAL A 7 -6.89 -6.18 3.05
CA VAL A 7 -6.50 -6.76 1.75
C VAL A 7 -6.12 -8.23 1.87
N GLY A 8 -5.37 -8.65 2.90
CA GLY A 8 -5.07 -10.07 3.09
C GLY A 8 -6.34 -10.91 3.30
N ILE A 9 -7.26 -10.38 4.13
CA ILE A 9 -8.52 -11.06 4.45
C ILE A 9 -9.50 -10.99 3.27
N CYS A 10 -9.58 -9.89 2.53
CA CYS A 10 -10.39 -9.79 1.31
C CYS A 10 -9.86 -10.71 0.21
N LEU A 11 -8.55 -10.76 -0.04
CA LEU A 11 -7.98 -11.69 -1.03
C LEU A 11 -8.24 -13.16 -0.62
N PHE A 12 -8.18 -13.47 0.68
CA PHE A 12 -8.53 -14.80 1.19
C PHE A 12 -10.01 -15.12 0.99
N VAL A 13 -10.92 -14.23 1.39
CA VAL A 13 -12.38 -14.40 1.22
C VAL A 13 -12.77 -14.46 -0.25
N SER A 14 -12.18 -13.62 -1.11
CA SER A 14 -12.37 -13.64 -2.56
C SER A 14 -11.85 -14.93 -3.18
N CYS A 15 -10.71 -15.47 -2.73
CA CYS A 15 -10.24 -16.80 -3.16
C CYS A 15 -11.26 -17.89 -2.82
N THR A 16 -11.80 -17.86 -1.61
CA THR A 16 -12.78 -18.86 -1.13
C THR A 16 -14.11 -18.75 -1.88
N ILE A 17 -14.55 -17.53 -2.24
CA ILE A 17 -15.80 -17.29 -2.97
C ILE A 17 -15.65 -17.55 -4.48
N ALA A 18 -14.53 -17.15 -5.08
CA ALA A 18 -14.29 -17.27 -6.52
C ALA A 18 -13.61 -18.59 -6.93
N GLY A 19 -13.16 -19.42 -5.97
CA GLY A 19 -12.53 -20.72 -6.24
C GLY A 19 -11.17 -20.64 -6.96
N VAL A 20 -10.58 -19.45 -7.04
CA VAL A 20 -9.31 -19.20 -7.74
C VAL A 20 -8.13 -19.23 -6.76
N SER A 21 -6.95 -19.59 -7.26
CA SER A 21 -5.74 -19.71 -6.41
C SER A 21 -5.24 -18.36 -5.90
N LEU A 22 -4.65 -18.36 -4.69
CA LEU A 22 -4.09 -17.17 -4.05
C LEU A 22 -3.03 -16.46 -4.92
N GLY A 23 -2.34 -17.19 -5.79
CA GLY A 23 -1.36 -16.62 -6.73
C GLY A 23 -2.00 -15.72 -7.81
N GLN A 24 -3.21 -16.03 -8.27
CA GLN A 24 -3.91 -15.16 -9.23
C GLN A 24 -4.44 -13.89 -8.57
N ILE A 25 -4.96 -14.03 -7.36
CA ILE A 25 -5.46 -12.92 -6.57
C ILE A 25 -4.31 -12.02 -6.07
N SER A 26 -3.17 -12.60 -5.71
CA SER A 26 -1.93 -11.88 -5.39
C SER A 26 -1.47 -10.98 -6.53
N ARG A 27 -1.58 -11.43 -7.79
CA ARG A 27 -1.30 -10.59 -8.95
C ARG A 27 -2.26 -9.40 -9.06
N ALA A 28 -3.53 -9.55 -8.69
CA ALA A 28 -4.47 -8.44 -8.62
C ALA A 28 -4.17 -7.45 -7.49
N ALA A 29 -3.37 -7.86 -6.49
CA ALA A 29 -2.89 -6.98 -5.41
C ALA A 29 -1.60 -6.22 -5.76
N LEU A 30 -0.91 -6.56 -6.85
CA LEU A 30 0.22 -5.80 -7.38
C LEU A 30 -0.03 -4.28 -7.50
N PRO A 31 -1.19 -3.77 -7.99
CA PRO A 31 -1.45 -2.33 -8.04
C PRO A 31 -1.37 -1.63 -6.67
N LEU A 32 -1.69 -2.31 -5.57
CA LEU A 32 -1.57 -1.76 -4.22
C LEU A 32 -0.08 -1.68 -3.80
N ILE A 33 0.68 -2.72 -4.10
CA ILE A 33 2.13 -2.73 -3.82
C ILE A 33 2.80 -1.64 -4.66
N LEU A 34 2.42 -1.50 -5.92
CA LEU A 34 2.95 -0.50 -6.83
C LEU A 34 2.62 0.92 -6.37
N SER A 35 1.38 1.18 -5.92
CA SER A 35 0.99 2.49 -5.40
C SER A 35 1.73 2.86 -4.13
N ALA A 36 1.93 1.90 -3.21
CA ALA A 36 2.74 2.11 -2.01
C ALA A 36 4.22 2.36 -2.34
N PHE A 37 4.77 1.66 -3.33
CA PHE A 37 6.15 1.84 -3.78
C PHE A 37 6.35 3.21 -4.44
N VAL A 38 5.39 3.64 -5.25
CA VAL A 38 5.38 4.98 -5.87
C VAL A 38 5.23 6.07 -4.81
N ALA A 39 4.33 5.91 -3.84
CA ALA A 39 4.19 6.85 -2.73
C ALA A 39 5.48 6.95 -1.89
N LEU A 40 6.18 5.84 -1.66
CA LEU A 40 7.47 5.79 -0.97
C LEU A 40 8.55 6.53 -1.76
N LEU A 41 8.64 6.31 -3.08
CA LEU A 41 9.59 7.00 -3.94
C LEU A 41 9.32 8.51 -4.00
N ILE A 42 8.05 8.91 -4.12
CA ILE A 42 7.65 10.32 -4.09
C ILE A 42 8.01 10.95 -2.75
N ALA A 43 7.76 10.28 -1.63
CA ALA A 43 8.10 10.78 -0.30
C ALA A 43 9.62 10.89 -0.08
N CYS A 44 10.41 9.99 -0.67
CA CYS A 44 11.87 9.95 -0.52
C CYS A 44 12.59 10.97 -1.42
N PHE A 45 12.09 11.20 -2.65
CA PHE A 45 12.68 12.14 -3.61
C PHE A 45 12.07 13.55 -3.58
N TRP A 46 10.90 13.73 -2.95
CA TRP A 46 10.23 15.03 -2.81
C TRP A 46 10.09 15.49 -1.34
N PRO A 47 11.22 15.74 -0.64
CA PRO A 47 11.23 16.18 0.75
C PRO A 47 10.44 17.47 1.07
N PRO A 48 10.18 18.46 0.18
CA PRO A 48 9.45 19.66 0.60
C PRO A 48 7.96 19.43 0.93
N LEU A 49 7.36 18.28 0.57
CA LEU A 49 5.99 17.92 1.00
C LEU A 49 5.97 17.31 2.41
N THR A 50 7.02 16.57 2.78
CA THR A 50 7.17 15.93 4.10
C THR A 50 7.78 16.87 5.14
N LEU A 51 8.61 17.82 4.72
CA LEU A 51 9.24 18.83 5.58
C LEU A 51 8.38 20.07 5.86
N TRP A 52 7.21 20.21 5.21
CA TRP A 52 6.34 21.36 5.47
C TRP A 52 5.73 21.35 6.89
N ILE A 53 5.35 20.17 7.44
CA ILE A 53 4.90 20.06 8.84
C ILE A 53 6.05 20.25 9.85
N PRO A 54 7.22 19.59 9.70
CA PRO A 54 8.36 19.76 10.62
C PRO A 54 8.90 21.19 10.66
N SER A 55 9.03 21.88 9.53
CA SER A 55 9.48 23.28 9.50
C SER A 55 8.47 24.27 10.11
N LEU A 56 7.21 23.88 10.29
CA LEU A 56 6.22 24.69 11.00
C LEU A 56 6.25 24.48 12.53
N ILE A 57 6.74 23.32 12.99
CA ILE A 57 6.77 22.92 14.40
C ILE A 57 8.15 23.16 15.05
N TYR A 58 9.23 23.08 14.27
CA TYR A 58 10.59 23.46 14.67
C TYR A 58 11.12 24.54 13.71
N PRO A 59 11.07 25.84 14.07
CA PRO A 59 11.75 26.90 13.33
C PRO A 59 13.28 26.80 13.43
#